data_AF-A0A6J4IXW5-F1
#
_entry.id   AF-A0A6J4IXW5-F1
#
_cell.length_a   1.000
_cell.length_b   1.000
_cell.length_c   1.000
_cell.angle_alpha   90.00
_cell.angle_beta   90.00
_cell.angle_gamma   90.00
#
_symmetry.space_group_name_H-M   'P 1'
#
loop_
_entity.id
_entity.type
_entity.pdbx_description
1 polymer ?
#
loop_
_entity_poly.entity_id
_entity_poly.type
_entity_poly.pdbx_seq_one_letter_code
_entity_poly.pdbx_strand_id
1 'polypeptide(L)'
;MRDGEDVTGGPIRRGEGGEATTLDPQTERAVEEGRAGGDQDAPHRTGALMLAFGAVHPGRERLAVDTFTEVSRFLGEVLADGVIESFSPYFFDGGVVDGTAGFFLLGGQQEQLDALRRREDFQRMVLRAGAATAGVRVHQLIAGSAAGRMVNLYRSVREELGLLPGPGQTGADGAEHPPA
;
A
#
# COMPACT_ATOMS: atom_id res chain seq x y z
N MET A 1 8.45 -46.23 -50.84
CA MET A 1 8.51 -44.81 -50.44
C MET A 1 7.17 -44.20 -50.81
N ARG A 2 6.22 -44.22 -49.85
CA ARG A 2 4.90 -43.58 -49.92
C ARG A 2 4.51 -43.22 -48.48
N ASP A 3 3.99 -42.01 -48.35
CA ASP A 3 3.95 -41.19 -47.16
C ASP A 3 2.76 -41.48 -46.22
N GLY A 4 3.09 -41.48 -44.92
CA GLY A 4 2.48 -40.71 -43.84
C GLY A 4 0.97 -40.46 -43.83
N GLU A 5 0.31 -41.14 -42.89
CA GLU A 5 -1.10 -40.98 -42.52
C GLU A 5 -1.48 -39.58 -42.02
N ASP A 6 -2.66 -39.16 -42.48
CA ASP A 6 -3.51 -38.07 -41.99
C ASP A 6 -4.20 -38.50 -40.68
N VAL A 7 -4.08 -37.71 -39.61
CA VAL A 7 -4.90 -37.83 -38.40
C VAL A 7 -5.45 -36.46 -38.05
N THR A 8 -6.71 -36.27 -38.40
CA THR A 8 -7.59 -35.20 -37.94
C THR A 8 -8.27 -35.58 -36.62
N GLY A 9 -8.48 -34.58 -35.74
CA GLY A 9 -9.61 -34.57 -34.81
C GLY A 9 -9.31 -34.62 -33.30
N GLY A 10 -9.51 -33.48 -32.62
CA GLY A 10 -9.76 -33.43 -31.18
C GLY A 10 -9.85 -31.99 -30.64
N PRO A 11 -10.98 -31.54 -30.06
CA PRO A 11 -11.16 -30.16 -29.64
C PRO A 11 -10.33 -29.84 -28.40
N ILE A 12 -9.64 -28.70 -28.42
CA ILE A 12 -8.95 -28.15 -27.24
C ILE A 12 -10.00 -27.74 -26.22
N ARG A 13 -10.06 -28.48 -25.11
CA ARG A 13 -10.87 -28.12 -23.94
C ARG A 13 -10.33 -26.83 -23.35
N ARG A 14 -11.17 -25.80 -23.35
CA ARG A 14 -11.01 -24.57 -22.56
C ARG A 14 -11.20 -24.97 -21.09
N GLY A 15 -10.11 -25.02 -20.33
CA GLY A 15 -10.16 -25.23 -18.89
C GLY A 15 -10.77 -24.00 -18.22
N GLU A 16 -11.97 -24.19 -17.68
CA GLU A 16 -12.68 -23.27 -16.79
C GLU A 16 -12.06 -23.31 -15.39
N GLY A 17 -12.16 -22.19 -14.66
CA GLY A 17 -12.04 -22.17 -13.21
C GLY A 17 -10.65 -21.87 -12.65
N GLY A 18 -10.19 -20.63 -12.79
CA GLY A 18 -9.29 -20.08 -11.77
C GLY A 18 -10.09 -19.96 -10.48
N GLU A 19 -9.91 -20.91 -9.58
CA GLU A 19 -10.45 -20.87 -8.23
C GLU A 19 -9.90 -19.60 -7.57
N ALA A 20 -10.75 -18.58 -7.41
CA ALA A 20 -10.41 -17.43 -6.59
C ALA A 20 -10.13 -17.99 -5.19
N THR A 21 -8.87 -17.94 -4.76
CA THR A 21 -8.50 -18.21 -3.36
C THR A 21 -9.34 -17.31 -2.49
N THR A 22 -10.44 -17.87 -1.97
CA THR A 22 -11.35 -17.18 -1.08
C THR A 22 -10.57 -16.98 0.21
N LEU A 23 -10.39 -15.72 0.59
CA LEU A 23 -9.72 -15.38 1.84
C LEU A 23 -10.48 -16.06 2.99
N ASP A 24 -9.76 -16.51 4.01
CA ASP A 24 -10.41 -17.07 5.19
C ASP A 24 -11.43 -16.05 5.76
N PRO A 25 -12.63 -16.48 6.20
CA PRO A 25 -13.68 -15.58 6.70
C PRO A 25 -13.23 -14.64 7.83
N GLN A 26 -12.22 -15.02 8.61
CA GLN A 26 -11.62 -14.15 9.63
C GLN A 26 -10.77 -13.03 9.02
N THR A 27 -10.13 -13.30 7.88
CA THR A 27 -9.38 -12.32 7.10
C THR A 27 -10.32 -11.36 6.39
N GLU A 28 -11.42 -11.85 5.82
CA GLU A 28 -12.46 -11.00 5.21
C GLU A 28 -13.07 -10.04 6.24
N ARG A 29 -13.37 -10.53 7.46
CA ARG A 29 -13.87 -9.70 8.57
C ARG A 29 -12.88 -8.63 9.00
N ALA A 30 -11.59 -8.96 9.15
CA ALA A 30 -10.57 -7.97 9.46
C ALA A 30 -10.43 -6.89 8.36
N VAL A 31 -10.68 -7.24 7.09
CA VAL A 31 -10.67 -6.31 5.95
C VAL A 31 -11.96 -5.47 5.88
N GLU A 32 -13.11 -6.02 6.24
CA GLU A 32 -14.39 -5.29 6.30
C GLU A 32 -14.49 -4.36 7.51
N GLU A 33 -13.98 -4.77 8.68
CA GLU A 33 -13.93 -3.94 9.88
C GLU A 33 -13.03 -2.70 9.68
N GLY A 34 -12.02 -2.78 8.82
CA GLY A 34 -11.20 -1.64 8.39
C GLY A 34 -11.87 -0.66 7.41
N ARG A 35 -13.04 -1.01 6.84
CA ARG A 35 -13.76 -0.19 5.83
C ARG A 35 -14.84 0.73 6.41
N ALA A 36 -15.21 0.59 7.68
CA ALA A 36 -16.36 1.28 8.28
C ALA A 36 -15.95 2.33 9.33
N GLY A 37 -15.30 3.41 8.89
CA GLY A 37 -14.99 4.55 9.77
C GLY A 37 -15.05 5.87 9.00
N GLY A 38 -16.22 6.53 9.03
CA GLY A 38 -16.34 7.92 8.61
C GLY A 38 -15.57 8.82 9.57
N ASP A 39 -14.44 9.33 9.08
CA ASP A 39 -13.41 10.00 9.88
C ASP A 39 -13.73 11.49 10.11
N GLN A 40 -14.44 11.79 11.19
CA GLN A 40 -14.46 13.16 11.77
C GLN A 40 -14.14 13.22 13.26
N ASP A 41 -13.93 12.08 13.94
CA ASP A 41 -13.62 12.06 15.38
C ASP A 41 -12.62 10.97 15.80
N ALA A 42 -11.85 10.38 14.86
CA ALA A 42 -10.79 9.45 15.25
C ALA A 42 -9.65 10.19 15.96
N PRO A 43 -9.04 9.60 17.02
CA PRO A 43 -7.84 10.17 17.64
C PRO A 43 -6.80 10.48 16.56
N HIS A 44 -6.14 11.63 16.65
CA HIS A 44 -5.33 12.20 15.57
C HIS A 44 -4.27 11.21 15.05
N ARG A 45 -4.56 10.50 13.96
CA ARG A 45 -3.56 9.70 13.23
C ARG A 45 -2.42 10.62 12.79
N THR A 46 -1.20 10.31 13.22
CA THR A 46 0.01 11.09 12.87
C THR A 46 0.92 10.36 11.89
N GLY A 47 0.79 9.03 11.82
CA GLY A 47 1.63 8.18 10.99
C GLY A 47 0.86 7.20 10.11
N ALA A 48 1.55 6.72 9.10
CA ALA A 48 1.16 5.53 8.36
C ALA A 48 2.39 4.72 7.97
N LEU A 49 2.20 3.42 7.75
CA LEU A 49 3.24 2.52 7.28
C LEU A 49 2.74 1.82 6.03
N MET A 50 3.52 1.84 4.95
CA MET A 50 3.23 1.09 3.74
C MET A 50 4.20 -0.08 3.62
N LEU A 51 3.66 -1.30 3.69
CA LEU A 51 4.37 -2.55 3.40
C LEU A 51 4.07 -2.94 1.95
N ALA A 52 4.97 -2.60 1.04
CA ALA A 52 4.84 -2.86 -0.39
C ALA A 52 5.53 -4.18 -0.78
N PHE A 53 4.99 -4.87 -1.79
CA PHE A 53 5.55 -6.09 -2.36
C PHE A 53 5.35 -6.12 -3.88
N GLY A 54 6.24 -6.80 -4.58
CA GLY A 54 6.27 -6.96 -6.03
C GLY A 54 5.71 -8.29 -6.49
N ALA A 55 6.09 -8.68 -7.71
CA ALA A 55 5.69 -9.96 -8.29
C ALA A 55 6.18 -11.15 -7.45
N VAL A 56 5.38 -12.22 -7.46
CA VAL A 56 5.75 -13.51 -6.87
C VAL A 56 6.95 -14.09 -7.61
N HIS A 57 7.91 -14.65 -6.87
CA HIS A 57 9.01 -15.37 -7.49
C HIS A 57 8.49 -16.66 -8.17
N PRO A 58 8.91 -16.96 -9.42
CA PRO A 58 8.47 -18.18 -10.10
C PRO A 58 8.72 -19.44 -9.27
N GLY A 59 7.70 -20.29 -9.16
CA GLY A 59 7.73 -21.53 -8.38
C GLY A 59 7.52 -21.34 -6.87
N ARG A 60 7.19 -20.13 -6.42
CA ARG A 60 6.90 -19.79 -5.02
C ARG A 60 5.45 -19.34 -4.79
N GLU A 61 4.55 -19.70 -5.70
CA GLU A 61 3.15 -19.25 -5.70
C GLU A 61 2.43 -19.67 -4.42
N ARG A 62 2.59 -20.91 -3.99
CA ARG A 62 2.05 -21.38 -2.71
C ARG A 62 2.60 -20.60 -1.52
N LEU A 63 3.92 -20.43 -1.46
CA LEU A 63 4.58 -19.67 -0.40
C LEU A 63 4.09 -18.21 -0.36
N ALA A 64 3.82 -17.60 -1.50
CA ALA A 64 3.28 -16.24 -1.57
C ALA A 64 1.87 -16.15 -0.99
N VAL A 65 0.98 -17.10 -1.30
CA VAL A 65 -0.37 -17.15 -0.73
C VAL A 65 -0.30 -17.36 0.79
N ASP A 66 0.53 -18.30 1.25
CA ASP A 66 0.72 -18.57 2.67
C ASP A 66 1.25 -17.33 3.39
N THR A 67 2.25 -16.68 2.80
CA THR A 67 2.85 -15.47 3.38
C THR A 67 1.87 -14.30 3.43
N PHE A 68 1.03 -14.10 2.41
CA PHE A 68 0.00 -13.05 2.43
C PHE A 68 -1.01 -13.28 3.57
N THR A 69 -1.41 -14.53 3.77
CA THR A 69 -2.33 -14.92 4.86
C THR A 69 -1.69 -14.72 6.23
N GLU A 70 -0.42 -15.11 6.38
CA GLU A 70 0.35 -14.89 7.62
C GLU A 70 0.55 -13.41 7.94
N VAL A 71 0.88 -12.59 6.94
CA VAL A 71 0.98 -11.13 7.10
C VAL A 71 -0.36 -10.55 7.53
N SER A 72 -1.46 -10.93 6.88
CA SER A 72 -2.80 -10.43 7.21
C SER A 72 -3.21 -10.80 8.64
N ARG A 73 -2.91 -12.03 9.07
CA ARG A 73 -3.15 -12.48 10.45
C ARG A 73 -2.32 -11.69 11.46
N PHE A 74 -1.01 -11.57 11.21
CA PHE A 74 -0.12 -10.80 12.07
C PHE A 74 -0.59 -9.34 12.21
N LEU A 75 -1.00 -8.70 11.12
CA LEU A 75 -1.52 -7.33 11.16
C LEU A 75 -2.86 -7.23 11.90
N GLY A 76 -3.71 -8.25 11.81
CA GLY A 76 -4.93 -8.38 12.61
C GLY A 76 -4.65 -8.46 14.11
N GLU A 77 -3.63 -9.24 14.51
CA GLU A 77 -3.18 -9.32 15.91
C GLU A 77 -2.63 -7.97 16.40
N VAL A 78 -1.78 -7.31 15.60
CA VAL A 78 -1.24 -5.98 15.90
C VAL A 78 -2.34 -4.91 16.02
N LEU A 79 -3.40 -5.02 15.22
CA LEU A 79 -4.60 -4.17 15.33
C LEU A 79 -5.38 -4.45 16.62
N ALA A 80 -5.63 -5.72 16.94
CA ALA A 80 -6.33 -6.12 18.16
C ALA A 80 -5.57 -5.71 19.43
N ASP A 81 -4.23 -5.72 19.38
CA ASP A 81 -3.35 -5.24 20.46
C ASP A 81 -3.30 -3.70 20.57
N GLY A 82 -3.95 -2.97 19.66
CA GLY A 82 -3.99 -1.50 19.65
C GLY A 82 -2.67 -0.83 19.27
N VAL A 83 -1.74 -1.57 18.65
CA VAL A 83 -0.45 -1.03 18.18
C VAL A 83 -0.64 -0.24 16.87
N ILE A 84 -1.64 -0.62 16.07
CA ILE A 84 -2.12 0.14 14.93
C ILE A 84 -3.62 0.41 15.10
N GLU A 85 -4.10 1.46 14.46
CA GLU A 85 -5.50 1.88 14.45
C GLU A 85 -6.26 1.31 13.24
N SER A 86 -5.55 0.95 12.16
CA SER A 86 -6.13 0.36 10.95
C SER A 86 -5.10 -0.35 10.10
N PHE A 87 -5.53 -1.31 9.28
CA PHE A 87 -4.78 -1.74 8.09
C PHE A 87 -5.72 -2.07 6.93
N SER A 88 -5.22 -1.95 5.69
CA SER A 88 -5.96 -2.35 4.50
C SER A 88 -5.02 -2.86 3.40
N PRO A 89 -5.32 -4.01 2.77
CA PRO A 89 -4.59 -4.50 1.61
C PRO A 89 -5.04 -3.78 0.34
N TYR A 90 -4.09 -3.48 -0.54
CA TYR A 90 -4.32 -2.90 -1.86
C TYR A 90 -3.54 -3.69 -2.91
N PHE A 91 -4.19 -3.89 -4.04
CA PHE A 91 -3.59 -4.37 -5.28
C PHE A 91 -3.88 -3.35 -6.36
N PHE A 92 -2.93 -3.17 -7.28
CA PHE A 92 -3.19 -2.40 -8.49
C PHE A 92 -4.00 -3.28 -9.46
N ASP A 93 -5.09 -2.75 -9.98
CA ASP A 93 -5.98 -3.47 -10.90
C ASP A 93 -5.30 -3.82 -12.23
N GLY A 94 -4.38 -2.97 -12.69
CA GLY A 94 -3.56 -3.16 -13.89
C GLY A 94 -2.35 -4.09 -13.71
N GLY A 95 -2.20 -4.75 -12.56
CA GLY A 95 -1.05 -5.61 -12.26
C GLY A 95 0.12 -4.85 -11.65
N VAL A 96 1.35 -5.13 -12.06
CA VAL A 96 2.54 -4.55 -11.40
C VAL A 96 2.83 -3.13 -11.91
N VAL A 97 2.89 -2.16 -11.00
CA VAL A 97 3.28 -0.76 -11.27
C VAL A 97 4.61 -0.46 -10.59
N ASP A 98 5.62 -0.03 -11.35
CA ASP A 98 6.96 0.29 -10.86
C ASP A 98 7.56 -0.78 -9.93
N GLY A 99 7.38 -2.05 -10.31
CA GLY A 99 7.85 -3.21 -9.54
C GLY A 99 7.05 -3.49 -8.26
N THR A 100 5.90 -2.84 -8.05
CA THR A 100 4.98 -3.05 -6.93
C THR A 100 3.69 -3.70 -7.43
N ALA A 101 3.36 -4.87 -6.91
CA ALA A 101 2.11 -5.58 -7.22
C ALA A 101 0.98 -5.16 -6.27
N GLY A 102 1.34 -4.85 -5.02
CA GLY A 102 0.40 -4.45 -3.99
C GLY A 102 1.11 -3.98 -2.73
N PHE A 103 0.31 -3.57 -1.75
CA PHE A 103 0.80 -3.12 -0.45
C PHE A 103 -0.26 -3.25 0.64
N PHE A 104 0.19 -3.31 1.89
CA PHE A 104 -0.65 -3.05 3.06
C PHE A 104 -0.40 -1.62 3.53
N LEU A 105 -1.47 -0.86 3.76
CA LEU A 105 -1.41 0.46 4.38
C LEU A 105 -1.89 0.35 5.82
N LEU A 106 -1.00 0.63 6.77
CA LEU A 106 -1.29 0.64 8.19
C LEU A 106 -1.43 2.09 8.67
N GLY A 107 -2.34 2.32 9.62
CA GLY A 107 -2.56 3.60 10.27
C GLY A 107 -2.34 3.56 11.76
N GLY A 108 -1.81 4.63 12.32
CA GLY A 108 -1.68 4.77 13.76
C GLY A 108 -0.84 5.98 14.15
N GLN A 109 -0.37 5.95 15.40
CA GLN A 109 0.58 6.94 15.90
C GLN A 109 1.99 6.66 15.39
N GLN A 110 2.72 7.73 15.03
CA GLN A 110 4.05 7.62 14.43
C GLN A 110 5.02 6.84 15.33
N GLU A 111 5.02 7.10 16.63
CA GLU A 111 5.90 6.46 17.60
C GLU A 111 5.63 4.96 17.74
N GLN A 112 4.35 4.55 17.69
CA GLN A 112 3.94 3.14 17.77
C GLN A 112 4.34 2.40 16.50
N LEU A 113 4.13 2.99 15.32
CA LEU A 113 4.56 2.43 14.04
C LEU A 113 6.08 2.29 13.97
N ASP A 114 6.82 3.24 14.52
CA ASP A 114 8.27 3.17 14.64
C ASP A 114 8.73 2.05 15.57
N ALA A 115 8.05 1.86 16.70
CA ALA A 115 8.30 0.74 17.59
C ALA A 115 8.00 -0.61 16.92
N LEU A 116 6.86 -0.71 16.22
CA LEU A 116 6.45 -1.91 15.49
C LEU A 116 7.53 -2.40 14.51
N ARG A 117 8.11 -1.50 13.71
CA ARG A 117 9.16 -1.83 12.73
C ARG A 117 10.44 -2.39 13.35
N ARG A 118 10.69 -2.07 14.62
CA ARG A 118 11.86 -2.53 15.38
C ARG A 118 11.60 -3.86 16.09
N ARG A 119 10.35 -4.34 16.16
CA ARG A 119 10.04 -5.64 16.72
C ARG A 119 10.61 -6.75 15.83
N GLU A 120 11.14 -7.78 16.48
CA GLU A 120 11.79 -8.89 15.78
C GLU A 120 10.79 -9.73 14.97
N ASP A 121 9.57 -9.91 15.47
CA ASP A 121 8.49 -10.60 14.76
C ASP A 121 8.10 -9.89 13.46
N PHE A 122 7.97 -8.56 13.48
CA PHE A 122 7.74 -7.75 12.28
C PHE A 122 8.90 -7.90 11.28
N GLN A 123 10.15 -7.84 11.74
CA GLN A 123 11.32 -8.01 10.87
C GLN A 123 11.36 -9.41 10.24
N ARG A 124 11.07 -10.46 11.00
CA ARG A 124 10.98 -11.84 10.49
C ARG A 124 9.88 -11.96 9.44
N MET A 125 8.71 -11.38 9.68
CA MET A 125 7.60 -11.35 8.72
C MET A 125 8.03 -10.68 7.39
N VAL A 126 8.68 -9.51 7.46
CA VAL A 126 9.18 -8.79 6.29
C VAL A 126 10.21 -9.61 5.51
N LEU A 127 11.15 -10.26 6.21
CA LEU A 127 12.15 -11.12 5.57
C LEU A 127 11.53 -12.35 4.89
N ARG A 128 10.51 -12.95 5.52
CA ARG A 128 9.77 -14.07 4.94
C ARG A 128 8.98 -13.65 3.70
N ALA A 129 8.34 -12.48 3.72
CA ALA A 129 7.72 -11.90 2.54
C ALA A 129 8.71 -11.68 1.39
N GLY A 130 9.95 -11.27 1.70
CA GLY A 130 11.04 -11.14 0.72
C GLY A 130 11.50 -12.48 0.13
N ALA A 131 11.27 -13.60 0.81
CA ALA A 131 11.50 -14.93 0.24
C ALA A 131 10.36 -15.35 -0.71
N ALA A 132 9.16 -14.80 -0.58
CA ALA A 132 8.03 -15.16 -1.44
C ALA A 132 7.90 -14.24 -2.68
N THR A 133 8.17 -12.95 -2.49
CA THR A 133 7.89 -11.89 -3.46
C THR A 133 9.08 -10.97 -3.65
N ALA A 134 9.22 -10.41 -4.86
CA ALA A 134 10.25 -9.44 -5.15
C ALA A 134 9.95 -8.09 -4.48
N GLY A 135 10.99 -7.29 -4.23
CA GLY A 135 10.82 -5.86 -3.95
C GLY A 135 10.06 -5.50 -2.67
N VAL A 136 10.08 -6.36 -1.64
CA VAL A 136 9.44 -6.05 -0.35
C VAL A 136 10.09 -4.82 0.28
N ARG A 137 9.28 -3.81 0.59
CA ARG A 137 9.71 -2.52 1.15
C ARG A 137 8.77 -2.05 2.24
N VAL A 138 9.34 -1.37 3.24
CA VAL A 138 8.60 -0.75 4.34
C VAL A 138 8.84 0.75 4.29
N HIS A 139 7.82 1.51 3.94
CA HIS A 139 7.87 2.97 3.83
C HIS A 139 7.10 3.62 4.98
N GLN A 140 7.77 4.49 5.72
CA GLN A 140 7.11 5.33 6.70
C GLN A 140 6.51 6.55 6.01
N LEU A 141 5.26 6.83 6.34
CA LEU A 141 4.48 7.90 5.76
C LEU A 141 4.03 8.86 6.88
N ILE A 142 3.96 10.13 6.54
CA ILE A 142 3.40 11.17 7.39
C ILE A 142 1.89 11.23 7.12
N ALA A 143 1.05 11.16 8.16
CA ALA A 143 -0.40 11.12 8.00
C ALA A 143 -1.12 12.14 8.89
N GLY A 144 -2.40 12.35 8.60
CA GLY A 144 -3.33 13.21 9.35
C GLY A 144 -2.72 14.55 9.75
N SER A 145 -2.74 14.87 11.05
CA SER A 145 -2.28 16.18 11.54
C SER A 145 -0.81 16.48 11.22
N ALA A 146 0.04 15.45 11.17
CA ALA A 146 1.46 15.62 10.83
C ALA A 146 1.64 16.00 9.36
N ALA A 147 0.79 15.49 8.46
CA ALA A 147 0.81 15.88 7.06
C ALA A 147 0.42 17.35 6.88
N GLY A 148 -0.59 17.82 7.61
CA GLY A 148 -0.96 19.24 7.65
C GLY A 148 0.18 20.15 8.11
N ARG A 149 0.94 19.75 9.14
CA ARG A 149 2.15 20.47 9.57
C ARG A 149 3.21 20.53 8.47
N MET A 150 3.40 19.44 7.72
CA MET A 150 4.34 19.40 6.60
C MET A 150 3.96 20.36 5.47
N VAL A 151 2.66 20.46 5.15
CA VAL A 151 2.15 21.43 4.14
C VAL A 151 2.41 22.86 4.59
N ASN A 152 2.19 23.18 5.87
CA ASN A 152 2.46 24.50 6.41
C ASN A 152 3.96 24.83 6.38
N LEU A 153 4.82 23.86 6.72
CA LEU A 153 6.28 24.03 6.61
C LEU A 153 6.69 24.27 5.16
N TYR A 154 6.17 23.50 4.22
CA TYR A 154 6.43 23.68 2.79
C TYR A 154 6.07 25.10 2.32
N ARG A 155 4.92 25.63 2.77
CA ARG A 155 4.54 27.01 2.49
C ARG A 155 5.55 28.00 3.06
N SER A 156 5.90 27.90 4.35
CA SER A 156 6.87 28.79 5.01
C SER A 156 8.19 28.84 4.26
N VAL A 157 8.75 27.67 3.93
CA VAL A 157 10.02 27.56 3.20
C VAL A 157 9.92 28.24 1.82
N ARG A 158 8.80 28.12 1.12
CA ARG A 158 8.64 28.75 -0.18
C ARG A 158 8.42 30.26 -0.11
N GLU A 159 7.78 30.76 0.94
CA GLU A 159 7.66 32.20 1.20
C GLU A 159 9.04 32.80 1.52
N GLU A 160 9.85 32.12 2.34
CA GLU A 160 11.23 32.50 2.64
C GLU A 160 12.11 32.56 1.37
N LEU A 161 11.89 31.63 0.44
CA LEU A 161 12.58 31.59 -0.85
C LEU A 161 11.99 32.54 -1.91
N GLY A 162 10.92 33.28 -1.61
CA GLY A 162 10.22 34.14 -2.58
C GLY A 162 9.51 33.39 -3.71
N LEU A 163 9.29 32.07 -3.56
CA LEU A 163 8.59 31.21 -4.52
C LEU A 163 7.07 31.22 -4.32
N LEU A 164 6.60 31.71 -3.19
CA LEU A 164 5.19 32.00 -2.93
C LEU A 164 5.07 33.44 -2.40
N PRO A 165 4.01 34.16 -2.79
CA PRO A 165 3.75 35.49 -2.24
C PRO A 165 3.49 35.36 -0.75
N GLY A 166 4.22 36.14 0.06
CA GLY A 166 4.00 36.18 1.49
C GLY A 166 2.59 36.69 1.84
N PRO A 167 2.09 36.40 3.06
CA PRO A 167 0.79 36.87 3.51
C PRO A 167 0.74 38.41 3.43
N GLY A 168 -0.03 38.93 2.47
CA GLY A 168 -0.19 40.38 2.23
C GLY A 168 0.21 40.88 0.84
N GLN A 169 0.80 40.03 -0.03
CA GLN A 169 1.23 40.44 -1.38
C GLN A 169 0.23 40.10 -2.51
N THR A 170 -0.91 39.51 -2.20
CA THR A 170 -1.90 39.02 -3.19
C THR A 170 -2.69 40.12 -3.92
N GLY A 171 -2.24 41.38 -3.93
CA GLY A 171 -3.05 42.50 -4.41
C GLY A 171 -2.34 43.65 -5.13
N ALA A 172 -1.06 43.54 -5.51
CA ALA A 172 -0.31 44.71 -6.01
C ALA A 172 0.23 44.61 -7.45
N ASP A 173 -0.02 43.53 -8.20
CA ASP A 173 0.52 43.41 -9.57
C ASP A 173 -0.57 43.23 -10.63
N GLY A 174 -1.65 44.00 -10.46
CA GLY A 174 -2.69 44.18 -11.47
C GLY A 174 -2.60 45.58 -12.05
N ALA A 175 -2.11 45.65 -13.29
CA ALA A 175 -2.10 46.79 -14.21
C ALA A 175 -0.93 47.79 -14.10
N GLU A 176 0.10 47.55 -14.91
CA GLU A 176 0.64 48.58 -15.80
C GLU A 176 1.18 47.93 -17.08
N HIS A 177 0.37 47.96 -18.13
CA HIS A 177 0.81 47.70 -19.51
C HIS A 177 1.08 49.08 -20.13
N PRO A 178 2.32 49.41 -20.57
CA PRO A 178 2.56 50.70 -21.20
C PRO A 178 1.92 50.73 -22.60
N PRO A 179 1.28 51.84 -23.00
CA PRO A 179 0.75 51.96 -24.35
C PRO A 179 1.88 52.07 -25.38
N ALA A 180 1.57 51.57 -26.58
CA ALA A 180 2.42 51.53 -27.77
C ALA A 180 2.79 52.92 -28.32
#